data_AF-A0A7C4YD81-F1
#
_entry.id   AF-A0A7C4YD81-F1
#
_cell.length_a   1.000
_cell.length_b   1.000
_cell.length_c   1.000
_cell.angle_alpha   90.00
_cell.angle_beta   90.00
_cell.angle_gamma   90.00
#
_symmetry.space_group_name_H-M   'P 1'
#
loop_
_entity.id
_entity.type
_entity.pdbx_description
1 polymer ?
#
loop_
_entity_poly.entity_id
_entity_poly.type
_entity_poly.pdbx_seq_one_letter_code
_entity_poly.pdbx_strand_id
1 'polypeptide(L)'
;MRCALAMLVVAAVGAVAHAQEKKENPPTRYDVVGDAETYPQGSPKETLTSIAKAIERERIDYLLAHLSDPQFVDAKVKDLGKFRDLVDAVKMQFNDDAKRQREFLRLLKEGNIDASGSEAKVTLKDIPGRQIVLKQDGKRWFLDNNDVAPKK
;
A
#
# COMPACT_ATOMS: atom_id res chain seq x y z
N MET A 1 62.44 -26.97 -26.93
CA MET A 1 61.41 -27.58 -26.05
C MET A 1 61.21 -26.69 -24.83
N ARG A 2 59.95 -26.59 -24.38
CA ARG A 2 59.43 -26.02 -23.11
C ARG A 2 58.70 -24.67 -23.24
N CYS A 3 57.40 -24.80 -23.50
CA CYS A 3 56.32 -23.89 -23.19
C CYS A 3 56.16 -23.74 -21.66
N ALA A 4 55.88 -22.52 -21.19
CA ALA A 4 55.29 -22.24 -19.88
C ALA A 4 54.44 -20.97 -20.08
N LEU A 5 53.14 -21.08 -20.38
CA LEU A 5 52.02 -21.25 -19.46
C LEU A 5 52.05 -20.24 -18.29
N ALA A 6 51.36 -19.12 -18.47
CA ALA A 6 51.03 -18.19 -17.40
C ALA A 6 49.50 -18.08 -17.30
N MET A 7 49.01 -18.39 -16.11
CA MET A 7 47.61 -18.59 -15.72
C MET A 7 46.78 -17.32 -15.84
N LEU A 8 45.59 -17.48 -16.42
CA LEU A 8 44.53 -16.48 -16.45
C LEU A 8 43.66 -16.66 -15.19
N VAL A 9 43.76 -15.72 -14.25
CA VAL A 9 42.91 -15.66 -13.06
C VAL A 9 41.54 -15.12 -13.48
N VAL A 10 40.55 -16.00 -13.58
CA VAL A 10 39.14 -15.62 -13.76
C VAL A 10 38.55 -15.28 -12.39
N ALA A 11 38.30 -13.99 -12.15
CA ALA A 11 37.56 -13.53 -10.99
C ALA A 11 36.07 -13.87 -11.15
N ALA A 12 35.59 -14.84 -10.37
CA ALA A 12 34.17 -15.14 -10.24
C ALA A 12 33.50 -14.05 -9.38
N VAL A 13 32.87 -13.07 -10.03
CA VAL A 13 31.99 -12.11 -9.36
C VAL A 13 30.69 -12.86 -9.01
N GLY A 14 30.54 -13.18 -7.73
CA GLY A 14 29.31 -13.74 -7.18
C GLY A 14 28.16 -12.76 -7.38
N ALA A 15 27.28 -13.07 -8.33
CA ALA A 15 26.00 -12.41 -8.46
C ALA A 15 25.15 -12.77 -7.23
N VAL A 16 24.95 -11.79 -6.34
CA VAL A 16 23.91 -11.87 -5.32
C VAL A 16 22.58 -11.83 -6.06
N ALA A 17 22.07 -13.02 -6.40
CA ALA A 17 20.71 -13.18 -6.84
C ALA A 17 19.81 -12.79 -5.67
N HIS A 18 19.29 -11.56 -5.68
CA HIS A 18 18.07 -11.26 -4.96
C HIS A 18 16.99 -12.17 -5.54
N ALA A 19 16.79 -13.33 -4.92
CA ALA A 19 15.66 -14.18 -5.17
C ALA A 19 14.42 -13.33 -4.91
N GLN A 20 13.78 -12.87 -5.98
CA GLN A 20 12.50 -12.18 -5.91
C GLN A 20 11.50 -13.21 -5.38
N GLU A 21 11.20 -13.18 -4.08
CA GLU A 21 10.07 -13.93 -3.53
C GLU A 21 8.85 -13.55 -4.37
N LYS A 22 8.25 -14.55 -5.03
CA LYS A 22 7.04 -14.37 -5.83
C LYS A 22 5.98 -13.74 -4.91
N LYS A 23 5.51 -12.54 -5.26
CA LYS A 23 4.44 -11.86 -4.52
C LYS A 23 3.19 -12.74 -4.56
N GLU A 24 2.86 -13.35 -3.43
CA GLU A 24 1.67 -14.18 -3.31
C GLU A 24 0.42 -13.29 -3.29
N ASN A 25 -0.60 -13.69 -4.05
CA ASN A 25 -1.86 -12.95 -4.05
C ASN A 25 -2.59 -13.19 -2.74
N PRO A 26 -3.13 -12.13 -2.11
CA PRO A 26 -3.92 -12.29 -0.91
C PRO A 26 -5.21 -13.05 -1.20
N PRO A 27 -5.78 -13.76 -0.21
CA PRO A 27 -7.02 -14.49 -0.37
C PRO A 27 -8.16 -13.54 -0.77
N THR A 28 -9.11 -14.04 -1.55
CA THR A 28 -10.33 -13.30 -1.90
C THR A 28 -11.06 -12.83 -0.65
N ARG A 29 -11.44 -11.54 -0.62
CA ARG A 29 -12.24 -10.93 0.46
C ARG A 29 -13.42 -10.22 -0.15
N TYR A 30 -14.62 -10.49 0.38
CA TYR A 30 -15.85 -9.86 -0.10
C TYR A 30 -16.05 -9.99 -1.62
N ASP A 31 -15.74 -11.17 -2.17
CA ASP A 31 -15.73 -11.48 -3.61
C ASP A 31 -14.76 -10.64 -4.45
N VAL A 32 -13.83 -9.91 -3.82
CA VAL A 32 -12.75 -9.18 -4.48
C VAL A 32 -11.48 -10.03 -4.47
N VAL A 33 -11.04 -10.45 -5.65
CA VAL A 33 -9.80 -11.23 -5.84
C VAL A 33 -8.57 -10.36 -5.56
N GLY A 34 -7.60 -10.90 -4.83
CA GLY A 34 -6.33 -10.24 -4.55
C GLY A 34 -5.41 -10.15 -5.78
N ASP A 35 -4.76 -9.00 -5.94
CA ASP A 35 -3.83 -8.73 -7.06
C ASP A 35 -2.58 -7.99 -6.54
N ALA A 36 -1.67 -8.76 -5.93
CA ALA A 36 -0.43 -8.26 -5.35
C ALA A 36 0.60 -7.80 -6.40
N GLU A 37 0.40 -8.18 -7.66
CA GLU A 37 1.22 -7.75 -8.78
C GLU A 37 0.87 -6.31 -9.18
N THR A 38 -0.42 -6.01 -9.38
CA THR A 38 -0.88 -4.65 -9.70
C THR A 38 -0.80 -3.71 -8.49
N TYR A 39 -1.09 -4.24 -7.30
CA TYR A 39 -1.19 -3.48 -6.05
C TYR A 39 -0.26 -4.05 -4.97
N PRO A 40 1.07 -3.87 -5.12
CA PRO A 40 2.02 -4.36 -4.13
C PRO A 40 1.90 -3.66 -2.77
N GLN A 41 2.19 -4.39 -1.70
CA GLN A 41 2.09 -3.94 -0.31
C GLN A 41 3.30 -4.34 0.55
N GLY A 42 4.44 -4.64 -0.07
CA GLY A 42 5.63 -5.11 0.66
C GLY A 42 6.35 -3.99 1.44
N SER A 43 6.04 -2.73 1.14
CA SER A 43 6.58 -1.56 1.83
C SER A 43 5.54 -0.44 1.95
N PRO A 44 5.78 0.57 2.82
CA PRO A 44 4.94 1.76 2.89
C PRO A 44 4.76 2.44 1.53
N LYS A 45 5.87 2.64 0.79
CA LYS A 45 5.87 3.32 -0.51
C LYS A 45 5.08 2.56 -1.58
N GLU A 46 5.26 1.24 -1.66
CA GLU A 46 4.47 0.40 -2.56
C GLU A 46 2.98 0.51 -2.24
N THR A 47 2.63 0.47 -0.95
CA THR A 47 1.24 0.55 -0.50
C THR A 47 0.59 1.88 -0.82
N LEU A 48 1.27 3.01 -0.60
CA LEU A 48 0.75 4.33 -0.99
C LEU A 48 0.50 4.43 -2.50
N THR A 49 1.43 3.89 -3.29
CA THR A 49 1.29 3.83 -4.76
C THR A 49 0.08 2.97 -5.15
N SER A 50 -0.11 1.84 -4.48
CA SER A 50 -1.26 0.94 -4.68
C SER A 50 -2.58 1.60 -4.31
N ILE A 51 -2.63 2.33 -3.19
CA ILE A 51 -3.82 3.09 -2.75
C ILE A 51 -4.15 4.18 -3.78
N ALA A 52 -3.16 4.97 -4.19
CA ALA A 52 -3.36 6.01 -5.20
C ALA A 52 -3.89 5.41 -6.51
N LYS A 53 -3.27 4.32 -6.98
CA LYS A 53 -3.71 3.61 -8.19
C LYS A 53 -5.13 3.07 -8.08
N ALA A 54 -5.52 2.53 -6.93
CA ALA A 54 -6.88 2.03 -6.72
C ALA A 54 -7.92 3.15 -6.79
N ILE A 55 -7.62 4.32 -6.20
CA ILE A 55 -8.49 5.50 -6.25
C ILE A 55 -8.62 6.04 -7.67
N GLU A 56 -7.50 6.19 -8.38
CA GLU A 56 -7.47 6.68 -9.77
C GLU A 56 -8.22 5.76 -10.74
N ARG A 57 -8.27 4.45 -10.45
CA ARG A 57 -9.01 3.46 -11.22
C ARG A 57 -10.43 3.21 -10.70
N GLU A 58 -10.89 4.01 -9.75
CA GLU A 58 -12.20 3.89 -9.09
C GLU A 58 -12.46 2.51 -8.45
N ARG A 59 -11.38 1.79 -8.11
CA ARG A 59 -11.38 0.47 -7.46
C ARG A 59 -11.51 0.60 -5.95
N ILE A 60 -12.57 1.26 -5.50
CA ILE A 60 -12.87 1.47 -4.08
C ILE A 60 -13.17 0.13 -3.38
N ASP A 61 -13.75 -0.82 -4.10
CA ASP A 61 -13.89 -2.22 -3.69
C ASP A 61 -12.54 -2.83 -3.30
N TYR A 62 -11.53 -2.68 -4.15
CA TYR A 62 -10.19 -3.22 -3.90
C TYR A 62 -9.48 -2.48 -2.77
N LEU A 63 -9.59 -1.15 -2.74
CA LEU A 63 -9.02 -0.32 -1.68
C LEU A 63 -9.51 -0.77 -0.30
N LEU A 64 -10.82 -1.00 -0.15
CA LEU A 64 -11.40 -1.46 1.10
C LEU A 64 -11.06 -2.94 1.37
N ALA A 65 -11.18 -3.82 0.38
CA ALA A 65 -10.95 -5.25 0.60
C ALA A 65 -9.48 -5.60 0.91
N HIS A 66 -8.52 -4.91 0.29
CA HIS A 66 -7.11 -5.35 0.28
C HIS A 66 -6.10 -4.31 0.76
N LEU A 67 -6.40 -3.01 0.66
CA LEU A 67 -5.43 -1.95 0.99
C LEU A 67 -5.73 -1.23 2.32
N SER A 68 -6.94 -1.39 2.84
CA SER A 68 -7.38 -0.83 4.12
C SER A 68 -7.19 -1.83 5.25
N ASP A 69 -7.12 -1.35 6.48
CA ASP A 69 -7.05 -2.18 7.67
C ASP A 69 -8.18 -3.24 7.67
N PRO A 70 -7.85 -4.54 7.63
CA PRO A 70 -8.86 -5.59 7.58
C PRO A 70 -9.84 -5.52 8.75
N GLN A 71 -9.38 -5.20 9.96
CA GLN A 71 -10.22 -5.18 11.16
C GLN A 71 -11.22 -4.02 11.12
N PHE A 72 -10.78 -2.86 10.65
CA PHE A 72 -11.66 -1.70 10.45
C PHE A 72 -12.77 -2.01 9.43
N VAL A 73 -12.39 -2.61 8.29
CA VAL A 73 -13.34 -2.93 7.22
C VAL A 73 -14.35 -3.96 7.71
N ASP A 74 -13.90 -5.03 8.37
CA ASP A 74 -14.78 -6.06 8.90
C ASP A 74 -15.78 -5.49 9.92
N ALA A 75 -15.34 -4.57 10.80
CA ALA A 75 -16.21 -3.86 11.72
C ALA A 75 -17.27 -3.01 10.98
N LYS A 76 -16.87 -2.26 9.96
CA LYS A 76 -17.80 -1.43 9.16
C LYS A 76 -18.79 -2.27 8.36
N VAL A 77 -18.37 -3.39 7.80
CA VAL A 77 -19.28 -4.32 7.12
C VAL A 77 -20.27 -4.93 8.10
N LYS A 78 -19.83 -5.26 9.32
CA LYS A 78 -20.74 -5.73 10.37
C LYS A 78 -21.79 -4.68 10.74
N ASP A 79 -21.40 -3.40 10.83
CA ASP A 79 -22.32 -2.30 11.15
C ASP A 79 -23.34 -2.03 10.02
N LEU A 80 -22.89 -2.08 8.75
CA LEU A 80 -23.72 -1.79 7.58
C LEU A 80 -24.48 -3.03 7.05
N GLY A 81 -24.08 -4.22 7.44
CA GLY A 81 -24.63 -5.51 7.02
C GLY A 81 -24.06 -6.05 5.71
N LYS A 82 -23.60 -5.20 4.77
CA LYS A 82 -23.04 -5.63 3.48
C LYS A 82 -21.82 -4.81 3.08
N PHE A 83 -20.82 -5.47 2.49
CA PHE A 83 -19.62 -4.81 1.97
C PHE A 83 -19.92 -3.80 0.86
N ARG A 84 -20.90 -4.11 0.01
CA ARG A 84 -21.32 -3.21 -1.07
C ARG A 84 -21.78 -1.85 -0.54
N ASP A 85 -22.52 -1.84 0.57
CA ASP A 85 -23.05 -0.61 1.15
C ASP A 85 -21.90 0.27 1.70
N LEU A 86 -20.84 -0.34 2.23
CA LEU A 86 -19.61 0.36 2.60
C LEU A 86 -18.90 0.97 1.38
N VAL A 87 -18.78 0.20 0.29
CA VAL A 87 -18.18 0.68 -0.96
C VAL A 87 -18.96 1.88 -1.51
N ASP A 88 -20.29 1.80 -1.53
CA ASP A 88 -21.15 2.87 -2.05
C ASP A 88 -21.08 4.12 -1.16
N ALA A 89 -21.07 3.97 0.17
CA ALA A 89 -20.91 5.09 1.10
C ALA A 89 -19.56 5.82 0.91
N VAL A 90 -18.46 5.06 0.77
CA VAL A 90 -17.14 5.65 0.53
C VAL A 90 -17.07 6.33 -0.83
N LYS A 91 -17.67 5.74 -1.88
CA LYS A 91 -17.76 6.36 -3.21
C LYS A 91 -18.50 7.70 -3.16
N MET A 92 -19.65 7.76 -2.47
CA MET A 92 -20.39 9.02 -2.28
C MET A 92 -19.51 10.07 -1.61
N GLN A 93 -18.86 9.71 -0.50
CA GLN A 93 -17.97 10.62 0.22
C GLN A 93 -16.79 11.14 -0.63
N PHE A 94 -16.22 10.28 -1.49
CA PHE A 94 -15.14 10.69 -2.40
C PHE A 94 -15.64 11.64 -3.50
N ASN A 95 -16.85 11.42 -4.02
CA ASN A 95 -17.43 12.23 -5.07
C ASN A 95 -17.91 13.60 -4.59
N ASP A 96 -18.30 13.70 -3.32
CA ASP A 96 -18.79 14.94 -2.71
C ASP A 96 -17.72 16.04 -2.57
N ASP A 97 -16.43 15.67 -2.51
CA ASP A 97 -15.33 16.61 -2.27
C ASP A 97 -14.09 16.32 -3.15
N ALA A 98 -14.19 16.72 -4.42
CA ALA A 98 -13.09 16.58 -5.39
C ALA A 98 -11.80 17.30 -4.97
N LYS A 99 -11.89 18.36 -4.15
CA LYS A 99 -10.71 19.04 -3.60
C LYS A 99 -10.00 18.13 -2.60
N ARG A 100 -10.73 17.55 -1.66
CA ARG A 100 -10.19 16.60 -0.68
C ARG A 100 -9.62 15.36 -1.34
N GLN A 101 -10.26 14.85 -2.40
CA GLN A 101 -9.71 13.74 -3.17
C GLN A 101 -8.36 14.09 -3.81
N ARG A 102 -8.23 15.26 -4.45
CA ARG A 102 -6.95 15.71 -5.02
C ARG A 102 -5.87 15.90 -3.96
N GLU A 103 -6.21 16.49 -2.83
CA GLU A 103 -5.29 16.64 -1.70
C GLU A 103 -4.84 15.28 -1.14
N PHE A 104 -5.77 14.32 -1.02
CA PHE A 104 -5.45 12.96 -0.57
C PHE A 104 -4.53 12.24 -1.56
N LEU A 105 -4.82 12.31 -2.86
CA LEU A 105 -3.94 11.79 -3.91
C LEU A 105 -2.56 12.45 -3.89
N ARG A 106 -2.50 13.76 -3.63
CA ARG A 106 -1.23 14.47 -3.48
C ARG A 106 -0.43 13.95 -2.28
N LEU A 107 -1.10 13.73 -1.15
CA LEU A 107 -0.47 13.17 0.06
C LEU A 107 0.07 11.76 -0.18
N LEU A 108 -0.66 10.91 -0.91
CA LEU A 108 -0.21 9.56 -1.27
C LEU A 108 1.00 9.56 -2.22
N LYS A 109 1.11 10.54 -3.12
CA LYS A 109 2.15 10.60 -4.15
C LYS A 109 3.40 11.36 -3.71
N GLU A 110 3.22 12.45 -2.98
CA GLU A 110 4.26 13.43 -2.66
C GLU A 110 4.58 13.48 -1.16
N GLY A 111 3.83 12.75 -0.34
CA GLY A 111 4.02 12.73 1.10
C GLY A 111 5.41 12.22 1.50
N ASN A 112 5.99 12.86 2.52
CA ASN A 112 7.21 12.38 3.16
C ASN A 112 6.82 11.20 4.05
N ILE A 113 7.49 10.07 3.85
CA ILE A 113 7.26 8.84 4.60
C ILE A 113 8.27 8.80 5.75
N ASP A 114 7.76 8.77 6.98
CA ASP A 114 8.51 8.49 8.19
C ASP A 114 8.10 7.10 8.70
N ALA A 115 8.95 6.10 8.45
CA ALA A 115 8.68 4.71 8.79
C ALA A 115 9.45 4.29 10.04
N SER A 116 8.74 3.73 11.01
CA SER A 116 9.32 3.25 12.27
C SER A 116 8.65 1.94 12.69
N GLY A 117 9.43 0.85 12.68
CA GLY A 117 8.93 -0.49 13.01
C GLY A 117 7.78 -0.92 12.08
N SER A 118 6.62 -1.21 12.67
CA SER A 118 5.40 -1.66 11.98
C SER A 118 4.44 -0.52 11.64
N GLU A 119 4.87 0.74 11.72
CA GLU A 119 4.07 1.92 11.39
C GLU A 119 4.82 2.84 10.42
N ALA A 120 4.08 3.53 9.57
CA ALA A 120 4.63 4.57 8.71
C ALA A 120 3.68 5.76 8.64
N LYS A 121 4.20 6.94 8.92
CA LYS A 121 3.46 8.20 8.85
C LYS A 121 3.79 8.93 7.57
N VAL A 122 2.78 9.45 6.91
CA VAL A 122 2.90 10.16 5.64
C VAL A 122 2.38 11.57 5.83
N THR A 123 3.24 12.55 5.58
CA THR A 123 2.94 13.98 5.83
C THR A 123 3.36 14.86 4.66
N LEU A 124 2.66 15.98 4.46
CA LEU A 124 3.06 17.03 3.52
C LEU A 124 3.54 18.26 4.29
N LYS A 125 4.72 18.77 3.94
CA LYS A 125 5.34 19.92 4.64
C LYS A 125 4.48 21.18 4.56
N ASP A 126 3.70 21.33 3.49
CA ASP A 126 2.87 22.49 3.21
C ASP A 126 1.39 22.30 3.59
N ILE A 127 1.01 21.12 4.09
CA ILE A 127 -0.32 20.86 4.65
C ILE A 127 -0.18 20.38 6.10
N PRO A 128 0.13 21.28 7.05
CA PRO A 128 0.29 20.93 8.45
C PRO A 128 -1.02 20.34 9.00
N GLY A 129 -0.89 19.30 9.84
CA GLY A 129 -2.02 18.64 10.48
C GLY A 129 -2.70 17.54 9.65
N ARG A 130 -2.34 17.37 8.36
CA ARG A 130 -2.78 16.20 7.59
C ARG A 130 -1.71 15.12 7.56
N GLN A 131 -2.08 13.94 8.05
CA GLN A 131 -1.25 12.75 8.00
C GLN A 131 -2.06 11.55 7.57
N ILE A 132 -1.40 10.60 6.92
CA ILE A 132 -1.88 9.22 6.75
C ILE A 132 -0.98 8.32 7.56
N VAL A 133 -1.57 7.34 8.24
CA VAL A 133 -0.83 6.29 8.91
C VAL A 133 -1.01 5.00 8.14
N LEU A 134 0.08 4.28 7.94
CA LEU A 134 0.09 2.91 7.48
C LEU A 134 0.53 2.02 8.62
N LYS A 135 -0.07 0.84 8.73
CA LYS A 135 0.35 -0.21 9.65
C LYS A 135 0.77 -1.46 8.90
N GLN A 136 1.75 -2.16 9.44
CA GLN A 136 2.21 -3.44 8.93
C GLN A 136 1.49 -4.57 9.66
N ASP A 137 0.91 -5.50 8.90
CA ASP A 137 0.38 -6.77 9.41
C ASP A 137 0.99 -7.92 8.58
N GLY A 138 1.79 -8.75 9.24
CA GLY A 138 2.66 -9.73 8.61
C GLY A 138 3.63 -9.11 7.59
N LYS A 139 3.57 -9.57 6.34
CA LYS A 139 4.39 -9.08 5.22
C LYS A 139 3.76 -7.91 4.46
N ARG A 140 2.58 -7.43 4.86
CA ARG A 140 1.79 -6.43 4.10
C ARG A 140 1.56 -5.17 4.91
N TRP A 141 1.54 -4.06 4.20
CA TRP A 141 1.20 -2.74 4.73
C TRP A 141 -0.22 -2.35 4.32
N PHE A 142 -0.93 -1.72 5.25
CA PHE A 142 -2.33 -1.33 5.11
C PHE A 142 -2.53 0.12 5.53
N LEU A 143 -3.50 0.79 4.93
CA LEU A 143 -4.00 2.08 5.40
C LEU A 143 -4.64 1.90 6.78
N ASP A 144 -4.15 2.63 7.77
CA ASP A 144 -4.80 2.69 9.07
C ASP A 144 -5.96 3.70 9.03
N ASN A 145 -7.17 3.19 9.19
CA ASN A 145 -8.40 3.97 9.13
C ASN A 145 -8.80 4.54 10.50
N ASN A 146 -8.05 4.26 11.58
CA ASN A 146 -8.39 4.70 12.93
C ASN A 146 -7.87 6.11 13.26
N ASP A 147 -6.88 6.63 12.52
CA ASP A 147 -6.15 7.85 12.89
C ASP A 147 -6.54 9.09 12.05
N VAL A 148 -7.63 9.01 11.25
CA VAL A 148 -8.09 10.10 10.36
C VAL A 148 -8.86 11.20 11.10
N ALA A 149 -9.06 11.08 12.42
CA ALA A 149 -9.60 12.17 13.22
C ALA A 149 -8.46 13.04 13.74
N PRO A 150 -8.43 14.37 13.49
CA PRO A 150 -7.57 15.24 14.26
C PRO A 150 -7.95 15.06 15.73
N LYS A 151 -7.01 14.63 16.57
CA LYS A 151 -7.17 14.70 18.02
C LYS A 151 -7.41 16.18 18.32
N LYS A 152 -8.65 16.51 18.69
CA LYS A 152 -9.03 17.86 19.14
C LYS A 152 -8.29 18.19 20.43
#